data_AF-A0A9X3WD31-F1
#
_entry.id   AF-A0A9X3WD31-F1
#
_cell.length_a   1.000
_cell.length_b   1.000
_cell.length_c   1.000
_cell.angle_alpha   90.00
_cell.angle_beta   90.00
_cell.angle_gamma   90.00
#
_symmetry.space_group_name_H-M   'P 1'
#
loop_
_entity.id
_entity.type
_entity.pdbx_description
1 polymer ?
#
loop_
_entity_poly.entity_id
_entity_poly.type
_entity_poly.pdbx_seq_one_letter_code
_entity_poly.pdbx_strand_id
1 'polypeptide(L)' 'MSSLHSLSNHQLIEAYQDAIKMELDAEFINLLEEELKDRNITIHSIKAISV' A
#
# COMPACT_ATOMS: atom_id res chain seq x y z
N MET A 1 -8.16 2.53 17.14
CA MET A 1 -6.85 1.89 16.89
C MET A 1 -6.88 1.37 15.46
N SER A 2 -6.33 2.13 14.52
CA SER A 2 -6.28 1.71 13.11
C SER A 2 -5.34 0.50 13.01
N SER A 3 -5.85 -0.64 12.53
CA SER A 3 -5.11 -1.92 12.48
C SER A 3 -3.81 -1.83 11.65
N LEU A 4 -3.75 -0.90 10.71
CA LEU A 4 -2.61 -0.68 9.82
C LEU A 4 -1.33 -0.24 10.54
N HIS A 5 -1.44 0.46 11.68
CA HIS A 5 -0.27 0.87 12.46
C HIS A 5 0.56 -0.31 12.99
N SER A 6 -0.05 -1.49 13.10
CA SER A 6 0.65 -2.71 13.53
C SER A 6 1.44 -3.40 12.42
N LEU A 7 1.17 -3.07 11.15
CA LEU A 7 1.89 -3.61 10.02
C LEU A 7 3.31 -3.03 9.99
N SER A 8 4.29 -3.87 9.72
CA SER A 8 5.62 -3.40 9.32
C SER A 8 5.56 -2.67 7.97
N ASN A 9 6.55 -1.84 7.67
CA ASN A 9 6.63 -1.13 6.39
C ASN A 9 6.57 -2.08 5.20
N HIS A 10 7.23 -3.24 5.30
CA HIS A 10 7.20 -4.26 4.25
C HIS A 10 5.78 -4.82 4.03
N GLN A 11 5.10 -5.22 5.11
CA GLN A 11 3.73 -5.74 5.03
C GLN A 11 2.74 -4.70 4.50
N LEU A 12 2.91 -3.43 4.86
CA LEU A 12 2.07 -2.34 4.38
C LEU A 12 2.26 -2.12 2.86
N ILE A 13 3.50 -2.19 2.38
CA ILE A 13 3.81 -2.09 0.95
C ILE A 13 3.24 -3.29 0.18
N GLU A 14 3.40 -4.51 0.70
CA GLU A 14 2.83 -5.72 0.08
C GLU A 14 1.30 -5.65 0.03
N ALA A 15 0.66 -5.29 1.15
CA ALA A 15 -0.79 -5.12 1.21
C ALA A 15 -1.30 -4.10 0.19
N TYR A 16 -0.59 -2.98 0.02
CA TYR A 16 -0.92 -1.99 -0.99
C TYR A 16 -0.75 -2.55 -2.42
N GLN A 17 0.36 -3.22 -2.71
CA GLN A 17 0.58 -3.80 -4.04
C GLN A 17 -0.47 -4.86 -4.39
N ASP A 18 -0.81 -5.71 -3.43
CA ASP A 18 -1.79 -6.76 -3.64
C ASP A 18 -3.21 -6.18 -3.74
N ALA A 19 -3.53 -5.13 -2.98
CA ALA A 19 -4.78 -4.40 -3.12
C ALA A 19 -4.95 -3.79 -4.53
N ILE A 20 -3.88 -3.23 -5.09
CA ILE A 20 -3.87 -2.73 -6.47
C ILE A 20 -4.03 -3.87 -7.48
N LYS A 21 -3.28 -4.98 -7.33
CA LYS A 21 -3.35 -6.13 -8.27
C LYS A 21 -4.71 -6.82 -8.25
N MET A 22 -5.34 -6.89 -7.09
CA MET A 22 -6.63 -7.54 -6.90
C MET A 22 -7.82 -6.61 -7.18
N GLU A 23 -7.57 -5.37 -7.60
CA GLU A 23 -8.60 -4.36 -7.85
C GLU A 23 -9.57 -4.21 -6.67
N LEU A 24 -9.00 -4.17 -5.44
CA LEU A 24 -9.80 -3.98 -4.24
C LEU A 24 -10.44 -2.59 -4.21
N ASP A 25 -11.37 -2.40 -3.28
CA ASP A 25 -12.11 -1.16 -3.16
C ASP A 25 -11.19 0.06 -2.99
N ALA A 26 -11.53 1.15 -3.68
CA ALA A 26 -10.75 2.37 -3.71
C ALA A 26 -10.62 3.02 -2.32
N GLU A 27 -11.62 2.89 -1.44
CA GLU A 27 -11.56 3.39 -0.07
C GLU A 27 -10.47 2.65 0.73
N PHE A 28 -10.35 1.33 0.53
CA PHE A 28 -9.30 0.54 1.19
C PHE A 28 -7.90 0.88 0.66
N ILE A 29 -7.77 1.05 -0.67
CA ILE A 29 -6.51 1.47 -1.29
C ILE A 29 -6.09 2.85 -0.75
N ASN A 30 -7.03 3.81 -0.69
CA ASN A 30 -6.77 5.15 -0.15
C ASN A 30 -6.29 5.08 1.30
N LEU A 31 -6.88 4.21 2.13
CA LEU A 31 -6.46 4.04 3.51
C LEU A 31 -5.00 3.53 3.63
N LEU A 32 -4.58 2.64 2.73
CA LEU A 32 -3.20 2.18 2.66
C LEU A 32 -2.25 3.28 2.17
N GLU A 33 -2.66 4.09 1.18
CA GLU A 33 -1.90 5.23 0.69
C GLU A 33 -1.68 6.29 1.77
N GLU A 34 -2.71 6.59 2.56
CA GLU A 34 -2.62 7.52 3.69
C GLU A 34 -1.60 7.04 4.72
N GLU A 35 -1.67 5.76 5.14
CA GLU A 35 -0.72 5.19 6.09
C GLU A 35 0.72 5.17 5.54
N LEU A 36 0.91 4.85 4.25
CA LEU A 36 2.21 4.90 3.59
C LEU A 36 2.79 6.32 3.59
N LYS A 37 1.93 7.30 3.29
CA LYS A 37 2.30 8.73 3.30
C LYS A 37 2.64 9.23 4.70
N ASP A 38 1.87 8.85 5.71
CA ASP A 38 2.12 9.20 7.11
C ASP A 38 3.46 8.66 7.61
N ARG A 39 3.88 7.50 7.09
CA ARG A 39 5.21 6.90 7.36
C ARG A 39 6.32 7.41 6.46
N ASN A 40 6.02 8.35 5.56
CA ASN A 40 6.96 8.88 4.57
C ASN A 40 7.58 7.77 3.70
N ILE A 41 6.79 6.75 3.35
CA ILE A 41 7.17 5.65 2.48
C ILE A 41 6.74 5.99 1.05
N THR A 42 7.71 6.36 0.22
CA THR A 42 7.45 6.63 -1.19
C THR A 42 7.44 5.33 -1.98
N ILE A 43 6.29 4.92 -2.48
CA ILE A 43 6.21 3.83 -3.45
C ILE A 43 6.59 4.41 -4.82
N HIS A 44 7.89 4.35 -5.14
CA HIS A 44 8.37 4.64 -6.48
C HIS A 44 7.85 3.55 -7.42
N SER A 45 6.74 3.87 -8.09
CA SER A 45 6.15 3.22 -9.26
C SER A 45 6.84 1.92 -9.66
N ILE A 46 6.21 0.78 -9.34
CA ILE A 46 6.51 -0.51 -9.96
C ILE A 46 5.94 -0.46 -11.38
N LYS A 47 6.52 0.39 -12.23
CA LYS A 47 6.39 0.37 -13.69
C LYS A 47 7.68 -0.18 -14.28
N ALA A 48 7.99 -1.41 -13.92
CA ALA A 48 8.95 -2.30 -14.57
C ALA A 48 8.76 -3.62 -13.82
N ILE A 49 8.03 -4.60 -14.33
CA ILE A 49 8.41 -5.41 -15.48
C ILE A 49 7.11 -5.92 -16.10
N SER A 50 6.67 -5.30 -17.19
CA SER A 50 5.97 -6.05 -18.25
C SER A 50 7.07 -6.59 -19.15
N VAL A 51 7.43 -7.86 -18.97
CA VAL A 51 8.16 -8.69 -19.94
C VAL A 51 7.29 -9.90 -20.20
#